data_AF-A0A9W7XPS3-F1
#
_entry.id   AF-A0A9W7XPS3-F1
#
_cell.length_a   1.000
_cell.length_b   1.000
_cell.length_c   1.000
_cell.angle_alpha   90.00
_cell.angle_beta   90.00
_cell.angle_gamma   90.00
#
_symmetry.space_group_name_H-M   'P 1'
#
loop_
_entity.id
_entity.type
_entity.pdbx_description
1 polymer ?
#
loop_
_entity_poly.entity_id
_entity_poly.type
_entity_poly.pdbx_seq_one_letter_code
_entity_poly.pdbx_strand_id
1 'polypeptide(L)'
;MRVALGLFAAVWASAAVVAAGGQQHVFGAVGDHHQQQHPGVNEVLVSWETQPGRLYESSRLIKVSESVRPRWLDIGSILALRRAGVRFMDITDAQELHAGGPTLAPSYASHLPQRLGQKENTKGAVAKLTEDLYGKVLEPFTAFHNRYYDSENGRRSSEWLQKQVEELVAGHNITVAAFKHKFAQPSVVARIEGTSDETVVISAHQDSVNMWLPWFGRASGADDDGSGTVTILEALRAILEQG
;
A
#
# COMPACT_ATOMS: atom_id res chain seq x y z
N MET A 1 -19.66 13.36 -9.31
CA MET A 1 -19.06 12.06 -9.68
C MET A 1 -17.55 12.20 -9.54
N ARG A 2 -16.97 11.72 -8.42
CA ARG A 2 -15.53 11.80 -8.13
C ARG A 2 -15.00 10.39 -7.89
N VAL A 3 -14.41 9.80 -8.93
CA VAL A 3 -13.45 8.70 -8.79
C VAL A 3 -12.09 9.37 -8.75
N ALA A 4 -11.30 9.10 -7.70
CA ALA A 4 -9.93 9.59 -7.58
C ALA A 4 -9.06 8.44 -7.08
N LEU A 5 -8.57 7.66 -8.05
CA LEU A 5 -7.64 6.56 -7.84
C LEU A 5 -6.33 7.14 -7.26
N GLY A 6 -5.93 6.68 -6.07
CA GLY A 6 -4.61 6.98 -5.54
C GLY A 6 -3.55 6.35 -6.45
N LEU A 7 -2.61 7.17 -6.94
CA LEU A 7 -1.69 6.79 -8.01
C LEU A 7 -0.55 5.88 -7.51
N PHE A 8 -0.84 4.61 -7.24
CA PHE A 8 0.17 3.56 -7.01
C PHE A 8 0.49 2.85 -8.32
N ALA A 9 1.25 3.53 -9.18
CA ALA A 9 1.73 3.00 -10.45
C ALA A 9 3.00 2.14 -10.27
N ALA A 10 2.88 1.15 -9.39
CA ALA A 10 3.70 -0.05 -9.29
C ALA A 10 2.90 -1.02 -8.42
N VAL A 11 3.08 -2.32 -8.62
CA VAL A 11 2.13 -3.32 -8.11
C VAL A 11 2.40 -3.60 -6.63
N TRP A 12 1.86 -2.73 -5.78
CA TRP A 12 1.95 -2.73 -4.32
C TRP A 12 0.53 -2.66 -3.74
N ALA A 13 0.27 -3.41 -2.67
CA ALA A 13 -0.95 -3.18 -1.88
C ALA A 13 -0.60 -2.21 -0.74
N SER A 14 -1.47 -1.25 -0.46
CA SER A 14 -1.19 -0.19 0.50
C SER A 14 -2.06 -0.31 1.74
N ALA A 15 -1.50 0.07 2.89
CA ALA A 15 -2.26 0.55 4.02
C ALA A 15 -2.33 2.09 3.89
N ALA A 16 -3.53 2.67 3.92
CA ALA A 16 -3.73 4.10 3.79
C ALA A 16 -4.66 4.64 4.87
N VAL A 17 -4.22 5.71 5.54
CA VAL A 17 -5.05 6.57 6.38
C VAL A 17 -5.43 7.79 5.53
N VAL A 18 -6.73 7.98 5.31
CA VAL A 18 -7.29 9.00 4.45
C VAL A 18 -8.17 9.92 5.29
N ALA A 19 -7.70 11.14 5.55
CA ALA A 19 -8.55 12.22 6.07
C ALA A 19 -9.18 12.91 4.86
N ALA A 20 -10.49 12.80 4.65
CA ALA A 20 -11.08 12.97 3.33
C ALA A 20 -11.88 14.27 3.08
N GLY A 21 -11.73 14.77 1.85
CA GLY A 21 -12.43 15.88 1.21
C GLY A 21 -12.01 16.00 -0.27
N GLY A 22 -12.83 16.53 -1.18
CA GLY A 22 -12.65 16.57 -2.65
C GLY A 22 -11.28 16.57 -3.41
N GLN A 23 -10.12 16.95 -2.88
CA GLN A 23 -8.82 17.04 -3.60
C GLN A 23 -7.63 16.38 -2.85
N GLN A 24 -6.84 15.54 -3.52
CA GLN A 24 -5.83 14.67 -2.88
C GLN A 24 -4.41 15.25 -2.83
N HIS A 25 -3.70 15.00 -1.72
CA HIS A 25 -2.23 15.05 -1.62
C HIS A 25 -1.66 13.68 -1.22
N VAL A 26 -0.53 13.27 -1.82
CA VAL A 26 0.16 11.99 -1.56
C VAL A 26 1.65 12.23 -1.35
N PHE A 27 2.23 11.60 -0.32
CA PHE A 27 3.68 11.51 -0.09
C PHE A 27 4.04 10.04 0.15
N GLY A 28 5.18 9.58 -0.37
CA GLY A 28 5.65 8.19 -0.21
C GLY A 28 7.16 8.04 -0.39
N ALA A 29 7.73 7.01 0.23
CA ALA A 29 9.16 6.68 0.21
C ALA A 29 9.36 5.23 -0.30
N VAL A 30 10.61 4.85 -0.64
CA VAL A 30 10.96 3.58 -1.30
C VAL A 30 12.32 3.06 -0.79
N GLY A 31 12.42 1.78 -0.41
CA GLY A 31 13.66 1.10 0.03
C GLY A 31 13.58 -0.43 -0.17
N ASP A 32 14.73 -1.15 -0.21
CA ASP A 32 14.82 -2.52 -0.75
C ASP A 32 15.23 -3.63 0.29
N HIS A 33 14.43 -4.71 0.41
CA HIS A 33 14.81 -6.16 0.41
C HIS A 33 15.28 -7.03 1.62
N HIS A 34 14.86 -8.32 1.52
CA HIS A 34 15.42 -9.65 2.00
C HIS A 34 14.66 -10.52 3.07
N GLN A 35 15.08 -11.81 3.24
CA GLN A 35 14.21 -13.01 3.51
C GLN A 35 14.66 -14.01 4.64
N GLN A 36 13.77 -14.89 5.18
CA GLN A 36 13.76 -16.42 5.07
C GLN A 36 12.81 -17.26 6.00
N GLN A 37 12.32 -18.44 5.54
CA GLN A 37 10.97 -19.16 5.56
C GLN A 37 10.30 -19.66 6.90
N HIS A 38 8.97 -19.98 6.98
CA HIS A 38 8.31 -21.33 6.87
C HIS A 38 6.72 -21.31 6.92
N PRO A 39 5.95 -22.42 6.67
CA PRO A 39 4.47 -22.47 6.35
C PRO A 39 3.53 -22.91 7.53
N GLY A 40 2.18 -23.15 7.46
CA GLY A 40 1.10 -23.11 6.42
C GLY A 40 -0.26 -23.74 6.93
N VAL A 41 -1.43 -23.60 6.22
CA VAL A 41 -2.77 -24.23 6.54
C VAL A 41 -3.74 -24.29 5.33
N ASN A 42 -4.81 -25.12 5.41
CA ASN A 42 -5.70 -25.60 4.32
C ASN A 42 -6.74 -24.62 3.69
N GLU A 43 -7.21 -24.98 2.49
CA GLU A 43 -8.12 -24.23 1.61
C GLU A 43 -9.59 -24.11 2.09
N VAL A 44 -10.20 -22.96 1.77
CA VAL A 44 -11.66 -22.74 1.69
C VAL A 44 -11.97 -22.14 0.31
N LEU A 45 -13.08 -22.56 -0.31
CA LEU A 45 -13.49 -22.26 -1.69
C LEU A 45 -13.42 -20.75 -2.03
N VAL A 46 -12.35 -20.33 -2.72
CA VAL A 46 -12.17 -18.95 -3.21
C VAL A 46 -12.91 -18.75 -4.53
N SER A 47 -13.72 -17.69 -4.60
CA SER A 47 -14.40 -17.23 -5.83
C SER A 47 -13.40 -17.02 -6.98
N TRP A 48 -13.76 -17.50 -8.18
CA TRP A 48 -12.89 -17.58 -9.36
C TRP A 48 -12.27 -16.26 -9.87
N GLU A 49 -12.69 -15.10 -9.38
CA GLU A 49 -12.23 -13.78 -9.86
C GLU A 49 -10.87 -13.31 -9.33
N THR A 50 -10.35 -13.87 -8.23
CA THR A 50 -9.07 -13.44 -7.63
C THR A 50 -8.29 -14.64 -7.05
N GLN A 51 -7.87 -15.56 -7.93
CA GLN A 51 -7.01 -16.68 -7.51
C GLN A 51 -5.54 -16.25 -7.44
N PRO A 52 -4.85 -16.49 -6.31
CA PRO A 52 -3.44 -16.15 -6.15
C PRO A 52 -2.53 -16.71 -7.24
N GLY A 53 -1.68 -15.84 -7.80
CA GLY A 53 -0.65 -16.19 -8.77
C GLY A 53 -1.09 -16.21 -10.22
N ARG A 54 -2.33 -15.81 -10.52
CA ARG A 54 -2.87 -15.81 -11.89
C ARG A 54 -2.67 -14.51 -12.66
N LEU A 55 -2.24 -13.41 -12.03
CA LEU A 55 -2.16 -12.10 -12.71
C LEU A 55 -1.25 -12.14 -13.95
N TYR A 56 -0.23 -13.01 -13.92
CA TYR A 56 0.77 -13.16 -14.97
C TYR A 56 0.58 -14.41 -15.86
N GLU A 57 -0.63 -14.99 -15.91
CA GLU A 57 -0.97 -16.01 -16.93
C GLU A 57 -0.97 -15.45 -18.36
N SER A 58 -1.01 -14.13 -18.51
CA SER A 58 -0.90 -13.43 -19.80
C SER A 58 0.19 -12.35 -19.76
N SER A 59 0.70 -11.97 -20.94
CA SER A 59 1.68 -10.90 -21.07
C SER A 59 1.15 -9.56 -20.56
N ARG A 60 2.02 -8.76 -19.96
CA ARG A 60 1.70 -7.47 -19.35
C ARG A 60 2.43 -6.34 -20.06
N LEU A 61 1.83 -5.15 -20.14
CA LEU A 61 2.42 -3.96 -20.74
C LEU A 61 3.27 -3.24 -19.69
N ILE A 62 4.59 -3.35 -19.83
CA ILE A 62 5.57 -2.89 -18.85
C ILE A 62 6.31 -1.65 -19.34
N LYS A 63 6.35 -0.60 -18.52
CA LYS A 63 7.12 0.64 -18.74
C LYS A 63 8.29 0.68 -17.75
N VAL A 64 9.53 0.80 -18.26
CA VAL A 64 10.75 0.77 -17.41
C VAL A 64 11.27 2.18 -17.05
N SER A 65 10.87 3.21 -17.79
CA SER A 65 11.16 4.62 -17.47
C SER A 65 10.20 5.53 -18.24
N GLU A 66 10.15 6.82 -17.88
CA GLU A 66 9.35 7.81 -18.62
C GLU A 66 9.78 7.99 -20.09
N SER A 67 11.08 7.86 -20.38
CA SER A 67 11.64 8.03 -21.72
C SER A 67 11.56 6.78 -22.61
N VAL A 68 11.26 5.61 -22.06
CA VAL A 68 11.22 4.33 -22.79
C VAL A 68 9.78 3.91 -23.04
N ARG A 69 9.45 3.61 -24.31
CA ARG A 69 8.12 3.12 -24.68
C ARG A 69 7.78 1.81 -23.93
N PRO A 70 6.54 1.65 -23.45
CA PRO A 70 6.08 0.40 -22.85
C PRO A 70 6.23 -0.79 -23.81
N ARG A 71 6.47 -1.98 -23.26
CA ARG A 71 6.60 -3.25 -24.01
C ARG A 71 5.74 -4.34 -23.40
N TRP A 72 5.09 -5.15 -24.23
CA TRP A 72 4.44 -6.37 -23.77
C TRP A 72 5.52 -7.40 -23.39
N LEU A 73 5.52 -7.84 -22.14
CA LEU A 73 6.47 -8.78 -21.57
C LEU A 73 5.73 -9.97 -20.95
N ASP A 74 6.30 -11.16 -21.07
CA ASP A 74 5.86 -12.35 -20.35
C ASP A 74 6.39 -12.35 -18.90
N ILE A 75 5.91 -13.29 -18.08
CA ILE A 75 6.37 -13.43 -16.70
C ILE A 75 7.88 -13.68 -16.61
N GLY A 76 8.47 -14.43 -17.54
CA GLY A 76 9.92 -14.70 -17.56
C GLY A 76 10.73 -13.42 -17.66
N SER A 77 10.36 -12.54 -18.59
CA SER A 77 10.99 -11.24 -18.79
C SER A 77 10.75 -10.28 -17.61
N ILE A 78 9.56 -10.30 -17.02
CA ILE A 78 9.22 -9.49 -15.83
C ILE A 78 10.06 -9.91 -14.61
N LEU A 79 10.22 -11.23 -14.40
CA LEU A 79 11.08 -11.76 -13.35
C LEU A 79 12.57 -11.46 -13.60
N ALA A 80 13.00 -11.45 -14.87
CA ALA A 80 14.36 -11.03 -15.22
C ALA A 80 14.61 -9.56 -14.88
N LEU A 81 13.66 -8.65 -15.14
CA LEU A 81 13.74 -7.25 -14.71
C LEU A 81 13.83 -7.12 -13.18
N ARG A 82 12.94 -7.81 -12.44
CA ARG A 82 12.96 -7.84 -10.96
C ARG A 82 14.33 -8.30 -10.42
N ARG A 83 14.87 -9.41 -10.92
CA ARG A 83 16.17 -9.96 -10.49
C ARG A 83 17.37 -9.09 -10.88
N ALA A 84 17.26 -8.30 -11.95
CA ALA A 84 18.27 -7.34 -12.37
C ALA A 84 18.17 -5.99 -11.63
N GLY A 85 17.26 -5.83 -10.67
CA GLY A 85 17.03 -4.56 -9.97
C GLY A 85 16.43 -3.46 -10.85
N VAL A 86 15.94 -3.80 -12.05
CA VAL A 86 15.35 -2.83 -12.98
C VAL A 86 13.94 -2.53 -12.50
N ARG A 87 13.74 -1.34 -11.93
CA ARG A 87 12.42 -0.84 -11.55
C ARG A 87 11.55 -0.66 -12.80
N PHE A 88 10.27 -1.00 -12.69
CA PHE A 88 9.30 -0.88 -13.76
C PHE A 88 7.89 -0.70 -13.21
N MET A 89 7.00 -0.31 -14.10
CA MET A 89 5.59 -0.07 -13.87
C MET A 89 4.78 -0.97 -14.81
N ASP A 90 3.83 -1.72 -14.25
CA ASP A 90 2.83 -2.45 -15.03
C ASP A 90 1.67 -1.52 -15.33
N ILE A 91 1.50 -1.16 -16.60
CA ILE A 91 0.46 -0.23 -17.06
C ILE A 91 -0.68 -0.94 -17.80
N THR A 92 -0.71 -2.28 -17.80
CA THR A 92 -1.63 -3.11 -18.61
C THR A 92 -3.09 -2.69 -18.47
N ASP A 93 -3.49 -2.44 -17.22
CA ASP A 93 -4.87 -2.15 -16.80
C ASP A 93 -5.12 -0.66 -16.51
N ALA A 94 -4.17 0.21 -16.88
CA ALA A 94 -4.17 1.65 -16.58
C ALA A 94 -3.63 2.50 -17.75
N GLN A 95 -3.77 2.01 -18.99
CA GLN A 95 -3.13 2.60 -20.17
C GLN A 95 -3.66 4.01 -20.44
N GLU A 96 -4.92 4.28 -20.12
CA GLU A 96 -5.57 5.59 -20.21
C GLU A 96 -4.94 6.65 -19.30
N LEU A 97 -4.38 6.25 -18.15
CA LEU A 97 -3.60 7.16 -17.27
C LEU A 97 -2.24 7.53 -17.91
N HIS A 98 -1.71 6.68 -18.78
CA HIS A 98 -0.43 6.87 -19.47
C HIS A 98 -0.55 7.38 -20.91
N ALA A 99 -1.73 7.32 -21.53
CA ALA A 99 -1.98 7.69 -22.92
C ALA A 99 -1.95 9.20 -23.19
N GLY A 100 -1.60 10.02 -22.20
CA GLY A 100 -1.65 11.47 -22.30
C GLY A 100 -3.08 12.00 -22.14
N GLY A 101 -3.70 11.70 -21.00
CA GLY A 101 -4.82 12.52 -20.51
C GLY A 101 -4.43 14.00 -20.49
N PRO A 102 -5.42 14.93 -20.49
CA PRO A 102 -5.14 16.36 -20.62
C PRO A 102 -4.05 16.74 -19.63
N THR A 103 -2.97 17.35 -20.15
CA THR A 103 -1.79 17.73 -19.37
C THR A 103 -2.29 18.32 -18.06
N LEU A 104 -2.04 17.64 -16.93
CA LEU A 104 -2.34 18.22 -15.63
C LEU A 104 -1.48 19.47 -15.58
N ALA A 105 -2.11 20.62 -15.84
CA ALA A 105 -1.39 21.84 -15.99
C ALA A 105 -0.60 22.05 -14.69
N PRO A 106 0.65 22.53 -14.74
CA PRO A 106 1.42 22.86 -13.54
C PRO A 106 0.83 24.08 -12.79
N SER A 107 -0.47 24.36 -12.99
CA SER A 107 -1.31 25.22 -12.17
C SER A 107 -1.75 24.58 -10.85
N TYR A 108 -1.19 23.42 -10.47
CA TYR A 108 -1.15 23.04 -9.06
C TYR A 108 -0.18 23.96 -8.32
N ALA A 109 -0.57 25.22 -8.17
CA ALA A 109 0.00 26.12 -7.20
C ALA A 109 -0.27 25.48 -5.84
N SER A 110 0.74 24.82 -5.28
CA SER A 110 0.58 24.09 -4.03
C SER A 110 0.23 25.10 -2.93
N HIS A 111 -1.04 25.14 -2.52
CA HIS A 111 -1.55 25.99 -1.45
C HIS A 111 -1.10 25.48 -0.07
N LEU A 112 0.16 25.06 0.05
CA LEU A 112 0.77 24.66 1.31
C LEU A 112 0.65 25.82 2.31
N PRO A 113 0.22 25.54 3.55
CA PRO A 113 0.10 26.57 4.57
C PRO A 113 1.43 27.31 4.77
N GLN A 114 1.43 28.62 4.52
CA GLN A 114 2.58 29.50 4.76
C GLN A 114 2.94 29.60 6.26
N ARG A 115 2.11 29.06 7.16
CA ARG A 115 2.29 29.04 8.61
C ARG A 115 1.74 27.73 9.18
N LEU A 116 2.45 27.15 10.15
CA LEU A 116 1.98 26.00 10.92
C LEU A 116 0.92 26.43 11.94
N GLY A 117 -0.35 26.10 11.67
CA GLY A 117 -1.48 26.44 12.55
C GLY A 117 -1.73 25.45 13.70
N GLN A 118 -1.41 24.17 13.52
CA GLN A 118 -1.83 23.08 14.42
C GLN A 118 -0.79 22.68 15.48
N LYS A 119 0.11 23.61 15.88
CA LYS A 119 1.33 23.29 16.65
C LYS A 119 1.08 22.52 17.95
N GLU A 120 0.08 22.92 18.74
CA GLU A 120 -0.18 22.28 20.03
C GLU A 120 -0.85 20.90 19.86
N ASN A 121 -1.72 20.73 18.87
CA ASN A 121 -2.29 19.42 18.52
C ASN A 121 -1.19 18.46 18.02
N THR A 122 -0.28 18.94 17.16
CA THR A 122 0.89 18.15 16.73
C THR A 122 1.78 17.75 17.90
N LYS A 123 2.10 18.66 18.83
CA LYS A 123 2.85 18.32 20.05
C LYS A 123 2.09 17.30 20.92
N GLY A 124 0.78 17.48 21.07
CA GLY A 124 -0.09 16.57 21.81
C GLY A 124 -0.02 15.14 21.26
N ALA A 125 -0.19 14.98 19.95
CA ALA A 125 -0.08 13.68 19.29
C ALA A 125 1.35 13.11 19.38
N VAL A 126 2.39 13.92 19.14
CA VAL A 126 3.78 13.47 19.29
C VAL A 126 4.09 12.99 20.72
N ALA A 127 3.52 13.63 21.75
CA ALA A 127 3.64 13.20 23.14
C ALA A 127 2.84 11.92 23.49
N LYS A 128 2.02 11.42 22.57
CA LYS A 128 1.32 10.13 22.69
C LYS A 128 2.07 8.97 22.01
N LEU A 129 3.10 9.24 21.22
CA LEU A 129 3.83 8.20 20.49
C LEU A 129 4.51 7.20 21.43
N THR A 130 4.46 5.92 21.06
CA THR A 130 5.05 4.78 21.78
C THR A 130 5.64 3.76 20.79
N GLU A 131 6.40 2.80 21.30
CA GLU A 131 6.96 1.70 20.51
C GLU A 131 6.10 0.42 20.57
N ASP A 132 4.96 0.46 21.27
CA ASP A 132 4.11 -0.69 21.57
C ASP A 132 3.65 -1.46 20.31
N LEU A 133 3.36 -0.76 19.22
CA LEU A 133 2.90 -1.39 17.97
C LEU A 133 4.02 -2.12 17.22
N TYR A 134 5.31 -1.89 17.51
CA TYR A 134 6.37 -2.71 16.93
C TYR A 134 6.28 -4.15 17.45
N GLY A 135 6.13 -4.36 18.76
CA GLY A 135 5.91 -5.69 19.32
C GLY A 135 4.53 -6.26 18.96
N LYS A 136 3.47 -5.45 19.09
CA LYS A 136 2.09 -5.93 18.91
C LYS A 136 1.70 -6.18 17.45
N VAL A 137 2.27 -5.42 16.50
CA VAL A 137 1.91 -5.46 15.08
C VAL A 137 3.10 -5.86 14.20
N LEU A 138 4.28 -5.24 14.31
CA LEU A 138 5.38 -5.53 13.39
C LEU A 138 5.89 -6.98 13.53
N GLU A 139 6.02 -7.49 14.76
CA GLU A 139 6.45 -8.88 15.00
C GLU A 139 5.51 -9.91 14.31
N PRO A 140 4.19 -9.96 14.58
CA PRO A 140 3.30 -10.87 13.85
C PRO A 140 3.20 -10.56 12.35
N PHE A 141 3.29 -9.30 11.93
CA PHE A 141 3.26 -8.92 10.52
C PHE A 141 4.49 -9.38 9.72
N THR A 142 5.65 -9.48 10.37
CA THR A 142 6.90 -10.02 9.81
C THR A 142 7.04 -11.53 10.02
N ALA A 143 6.21 -12.13 10.89
CA ALA A 143 6.10 -13.58 11.05
C ALA A 143 5.45 -14.29 9.85
N PHE A 144 4.66 -13.58 9.02
CA PHE A 144 4.18 -14.10 7.74
C PHE A 144 5.33 -14.62 6.87
N HIS A 145 5.03 -15.60 6.01
CA HIS A 145 6.03 -16.13 5.10
C HIS A 145 6.40 -15.07 4.05
N ASN A 146 5.47 -14.61 3.25
CA ASN A 146 5.65 -13.38 2.50
C ASN A 146 4.32 -12.67 2.55
N ARG A 147 4.33 -11.40 2.15
CA ARG A 147 3.11 -10.62 1.98
C ARG A 147 2.89 -10.32 0.50
N TYR A 148 3.44 -11.16 -0.38
CA TYR A 148 3.48 -10.93 -1.82
C TYR A 148 2.07 -10.75 -2.38
N TYR A 149 1.85 -9.64 -3.09
CA TYR A 149 0.52 -9.15 -3.43
C TYR A 149 -0.36 -10.10 -4.26
N ASP A 150 0.25 -10.95 -5.10
CA ASP A 150 -0.44 -12.00 -5.86
C ASP A 150 -0.18 -13.39 -5.25
N SER A 151 -0.27 -13.49 -3.92
CA SER A 151 -0.17 -14.74 -3.16
C SER A 151 -1.24 -14.86 -2.09
N GLU A 152 -1.54 -16.11 -1.71
CA GLU A 152 -2.43 -16.43 -0.60
C GLU A 152 -1.93 -15.88 0.74
N ASN A 153 -0.60 -15.85 0.95
CA ASN A 153 -0.04 -15.25 2.15
C ASN A 153 -0.25 -13.72 2.18
N GLY A 154 -0.12 -13.05 1.02
CA GLY A 154 -0.41 -11.61 0.90
C GLY A 154 -1.87 -11.29 1.16
N ARG A 155 -2.81 -12.05 0.58
CA ARG A 155 -4.24 -11.94 0.91
C ARG A 155 -4.47 -12.06 2.42
N ARG A 156 -3.93 -13.11 3.05
CA ARG A 156 -4.08 -13.35 4.49
C ARG A 156 -3.40 -12.29 5.37
N SER A 157 -2.24 -11.74 4.96
CA SER A 157 -1.58 -10.67 5.70
C SER A 157 -2.39 -9.38 5.66
N SER A 158 -3.05 -9.08 4.53
CA SER A 158 -3.94 -7.93 4.42
C SER A 158 -5.20 -8.09 5.24
N GLU A 159 -5.83 -9.26 5.23
CA GLU A 159 -7.03 -9.52 6.02
C GLU A 159 -6.74 -9.52 7.53
N TRP A 160 -5.53 -9.92 7.92
CA TRP A 160 -5.04 -9.76 9.27
C TRP A 160 -4.78 -8.29 9.60
N LEU A 161 -4.07 -7.56 8.73
CA LEU A 161 -3.76 -6.14 8.93
C LEU A 161 -5.04 -5.30 9.03
N GLN A 162 -6.05 -5.56 8.20
CA GLN A 162 -7.36 -4.91 8.28
C GLN A 162 -7.98 -5.04 9.67
N LYS A 163 -7.93 -6.24 10.28
CA LYS A 163 -8.45 -6.44 11.64
C LYS A 163 -7.68 -5.64 12.68
N GLN A 164 -6.36 -5.53 12.54
CA GLN A 164 -5.56 -4.67 13.44
C GLN A 164 -5.96 -3.19 13.32
N VAL A 165 -6.30 -2.73 12.11
CA VAL A 165 -6.83 -1.37 11.90
C VAL A 165 -8.23 -1.22 12.49
N GLU A 166 -9.13 -2.20 12.29
CA GLU A 166 -10.49 -2.22 12.86
C GLU A 166 -10.46 -2.20 14.39
N GLU A 167 -9.57 -2.98 15.01
CA GLU A 167 -9.32 -3.01 16.46
C GLU A 167 -8.77 -1.66 16.96
N LEU A 168 -7.83 -1.05 16.22
CA LEU A 168 -7.20 0.22 16.58
C LEU A 168 -8.17 1.41 16.58
N VAL A 169 -9.14 1.42 15.66
CA VAL A 169 -10.11 2.51 15.51
C VAL A 169 -11.46 2.22 16.19
N ALA A 170 -11.56 1.11 16.93
CA ALA A 170 -12.79 0.71 17.60
C ALA A 170 -13.30 1.80 18.56
N GLY A 171 -14.56 2.21 18.38
CA GLY A 171 -15.18 3.29 19.16
C GLY A 171 -15.00 4.69 18.58
N HIS A 172 -14.18 4.87 17.54
CA HIS A 172 -14.04 6.13 16.81
C HIS A 172 -14.94 6.16 15.55
N ASN A 173 -15.31 7.36 15.09
CA ASN A 173 -16.09 7.55 13.86
C ASN A 173 -15.19 7.43 12.61
N ILE A 174 -14.67 6.23 12.37
CA ILE A 174 -13.71 5.92 11.31
C ILE A 174 -14.23 4.69 10.55
N THR A 175 -14.16 4.75 9.22
CA THR A 175 -14.51 3.60 8.37
C THR A 175 -13.25 2.86 7.96
N VAL A 176 -13.25 1.54 8.03
CA VAL A 176 -12.17 0.67 7.53
C VAL A 176 -12.74 -0.20 6.41
N ALA A 177 -12.05 -0.25 5.27
CA ALA A 177 -12.50 -0.99 4.11
C ALA A 177 -11.34 -1.61 3.32
N ALA A 178 -11.56 -2.82 2.81
CA ALA A 178 -10.71 -3.44 1.80
C ALA A 178 -11.01 -2.86 0.42
N PHE A 179 -10.00 -2.27 -0.24
CA PHE A 179 -10.05 -1.97 -1.66
C PHE A 179 -9.54 -3.19 -2.44
N LYS A 180 -10.41 -3.82 -3.23
CA LYS A 180 -10.10 -5.02 -4.01
C LYS A 180 -9.36 -4.67 -5.31
N HIS A 181 -8.38 -5.49 -5.66
CA HIS A 181 -7.61 -5.40 -6.89
C HIS A 181 -7.88 -6.60 -7.81
N LYS A 182 -7.25 -6.64 -8.99
CA LYS A 182 -7.23 -7.84 -9.86
C LYS A 182 -6.33 -8.96 -9.31
N PHE A 183 -5.48 -8.64 -8.32
CA PHE A 183 -4.61 -9.57 -7.60
C PHE A 183 -5.20 -9.90 -6.23
N ALA A 184 -4.72 -11.00 -5.63
CA ALA A 184 -5.34 -11.59 -4.44
C ALA A 184 -5.34 -10.70 -3.18
N GLN A 185 -4.29 -9.90 -2.97
CA GLN A 185 -4.18 -9.02 -1.79
C GLN A 185 -4.96 -7.71 -1.98
N PRO A 186 -5.94 -7.37 -1.12
CA PRO A 186 -6.56 -6.05 -1.13
C PRO A 186 -5.63 -4.97 -0.51
N SER A 187 -5.90 -3.70 -0.81
CA SER A 187 -5.38 -2.58 0.01
C SER A 187 -6.31 -2.33 1.20
N VAL A 188 -5.77 -1.86 2.33
CA VAL A 188 -6.55 -1.49 3.52
C VAL A 188 -6.67 0.02 3.59
N VAL A 189 -7.89 0.54 3.66
CA VAL A 189 -8.18 1.97 3.75
C VAL A 189 -8.90 2.28 5.05
N ALA A 190 -8.26 3.05 5.93
CA ALA A 190 -8.90 3.71 7.07
C ALA A 190 -9.26 5.15 6.67
N ARG A 191 -10.50 5.56 6.92
CA ARG A 191 -11.02 6.86 6.47
C ARG A 191 -11.67 7.63 7.61
N ILE A 192 -11.13 8.82 7.85
CA ILE A 192 -11.66 9.85 8.74
C ILE A 192 -12.37 10.88 7.86
N GLU A 193 -13.65 11.13 8.12
CA GLU A 193 -14.40 12.16 7.38
C GLU A 193 -13.94 13.56 7.81
N GLY A 194 -13.46 14.35 6.85
CA GLY A 194 -13.11 15.75 7.06
C GLY A 194 -14.32 16.68 6.93
N THR A 195 -14.10 17.97 7.25
CA THR A 195 -15.11 19.03 7.10
C THR A 195 -14.90 19.90 5.86
N SER A 196 -13.88 19.61 5.04
CA SER A 196 -13.49 20.38 3.85
C SER A 196 -13.59 19.55 2.58
N ASP A 197 -13.34 20.19 1.44
CA ASP A 197 -13.18 19.54 0.13
C ASP A 197 -11.70 19.15 -0.15
N GLU A 198 -10.88 18.90 0.88
CA GLU A 198 -9.47 18.48 0.76
C GLU A 198 -9.20 17.13 1.44
N THR A 199 -8.44 16.24 0.77
CA THR A 199 -8.04 14.91 1.22
C THR A 199 -6.53 14.87 1.46
N VAL A 200 -6.14 14.48 2.68
CA VAL A 200 -4.78 14.06 2.99
C VAL A 200 -4.72 12.54 2.97
N VAL A 201 -3.81 11.97 2.17
CA VAL A 201 -3.50 10.54 2.17
C VAL A 201 -2.13 10.33 2.81
N ILE A 202 -2.10 9.54 3.89
CA ILE A 202 -0.89 9.00 4.49
C ILE A 202 -0.88 7.50 4.20
N SER A 203 0.22 6.97 3.67
CA SER A 203 0.25 5.59 3.15
C SER A 203 1.61 4.93 3.26
N ALA A 204 1.57 3.61 3.46
CA ALA A 204 2.69 2.68 3.42
C ALA A 204 2.28 1.48 2.55
N HIS A 205 3.23 0.70 2.03
CA HIS A 205 2.88 -0.56 1.36
C HIS A 205 2.99 -1.76 2.31
N GLN A 206 2.02 -2.67 2.20
CA GLN A 206 1.90 -3.79 3.11
C GLN A 206 2.63 -5.04 2.60
N ASP A 207 2.92 -5.14 1.31
CA ASP A 207 3.46 -6.37 0.73
C ASP A 207 4.95 -6.55 0.99
N SER A 208 5.47 -7.73 0.65
CA SER A 208 6.88 -8.07 0.76
C SER A 208 7.23 -9.13 -0.28
N VAL A 209 8.43 -9.03 -0.85
CA VAL A 209 8.83 -9.84 -2.01
C VAL A 209 10.25 -10.39 -1.90
N ASN A 210 10.44 -11.61 -2.40
CA ASN A 210 11.74 -12.11 -2.79
C ASN A 210 11.89 -12.03 -4.32
N MET A 211 12.85 -11.26 -4.83
CA MET A 211 13.03 -11.14 -6.28
C MET A 211 13.42 -12.45 -6.98
N TRP A 212 14.05 -13.40 -6.28
CA TRP A 212 14.42 -14.69 -6.86
C TRP A 212 13.23 -15.63 -7.02
N LEU A 213 12.39 -15.72 -5.99
CA LEU A 213 11.19 -16.58 -5.92
C LEU A 213 10.03 -15.78 -5.29
N PRO A 214 9.30 -14.93 -6.03
CA PRO A 214 8.31 -14.02 -5.44
C PRO A 214 7.17 -14.72 -4.68
N TRP A 215 6.59 -15.76 -5.27
CA TRP A 215 5.48 -16.52 -4.66
C TRP A 215 5.90 -17.37 -3.47
N PHE A 216 7.08 -18.00 -3.54
CA PHE A 216 7.46 -19.09 -2.63
C PHE A 216 8.59 -18.75 -1.67
N GLY A 217 9.39 -17.72 -1.94
CA GLY A 217 10.45 -17.30 -1.02
C GLY A 217 9.88 -16.48 0.14
N ARG A 218 10.44 -16.62 1.36
CA ARG A 218 10.07 -15.71 2.46
C ARG A 218 10.37 -14.26 2.07
N ALA A 219 9.67 -13.32 2.63
CA ALA A 219 10.11 -11.94 2.74
C ALA A 219 9.51 -11.43 4.05
N SER A 220 10.33 -11.27 5.09
CA SER A 220 9.84 -10.71 6.35
C SER A 220 9.39 -9.28 6.15
N GLY A 221 10.04 -8.53 5.25
CA GLY A 221 9.67 -7.17 4.89
C GLY A 221 9.51 -6.27 6.13
N ALA A 222 10.47 -6.37 7.05
CA ALA A 222 10.41 -5.67 8.34
C ALA A 222 10.66 -4.18 8.16
N ASP A 223 11.65 -3.81 7.34
CA ASP A 223 11.93 -2.42 6.96
C ASP A 223 11.25 -2.01 5.64
N ASP A 224 11.01 -2.99 4.75
CA ASP A 224 10.41 -2.83 3.41
C ASP A 224 9.09 -3.63 3.34
N ASP A 225 7.92 -3.07 3.63
CA ASP A 225 7.63 -1.78 4.30
C ASP A 225 6.75 -2.00 5.55
N GLY A 226 7.15 -2.98 6.36
CA GLY A 226 6.54 -3.26 7.66
C GLY A 226 6.70 -2.09 8.63
N SER A 227 7.87 -1.45 8.64
CA SER A 227 8.20 -0.33 9.53
C SER A 227 7.34 0.90 9.21
N GLY A 228 7.19 1.28 7.93
CA GLY A 228 6.29 2.35 7.51
C GLY A 228 4.83 2.00 7.77
N THR A 229 4.41 0.75 7.50
CA THR A 229 3.05 0.27 7.82
C THR A 229 2.72 0.45 9.30
N VAL A 230 3.60 0.02 10.21
CA VAL A 230 3.37 0.20 11.66
C VAL A 230 3.51 1.66 12.09
N THR A 231 4.40 2.44 11.47
CA THR A 231 4.55 3.87 11.76
C THR A 231 3.27 4.67 11.45
N ILE A 232 2.56 4.38 10.36
CA ILE A 232 1.30 5.08 10.05
C ILE A 232 0.14 4.67 10.96
N LEU A 233 0.15 3.43 11.48
CA LEU A 233 -0.81 2.98 12.50
C LEU A 233 -0.53 3.64 13.85
N GLU A 234 0.74 3.78 14.22
CA GLU A 234 1.15 4.45 15.45
C GLU A 234 0.84 5.95 15.42
N ALA A 235 1.05 6.61 14.26
CA ALA A 235 0.60 7.98 14.04
C ALA A 235 -0.93 8.12 14.15
N LEU A 236 -1.70 7.17 13.60
CA LEU A 236 -3.15 7.14 13.75
C LEU A 236 -3.56 6.98 15.23
N ARG A 237 -3.00 6.00 15.95
CA ARG A 237 -3.26 5.78 17.38
C ARG A 237 -3.00 7.04 18.20
N ALA A 238 -1.86 7.69 17.98
CA ALA A 238 -1.44 8.87 18.71
C ALA A 238 -2.36 10.09 18.46
N ILE A 239 -2.93 10.22 17.26
CA ILE A 239 -3.97 11.21 16.95
C ILE A 239 -5.27 10.88 17.70
N LEU A 240 -5.70 9.61 17.69
CA LEU A 240 -6.93 9.18 18.36
C LEU A 240 -6.89 9.31 19.89
N GLU A 241 -5.71 9.12 20.50
CA GLU A 241 -5.50 9.33 21.94
C GLU A 241 -5.28 10.79 22.36
N GLN A 242 -5.00 11.69 21.40
CA GLN A 242 -4.87 13.11 21.68
C GLN A 242 -6.24 13.78 21.84
N GLY A 243 -7.23 13.40 21.02
CA GLY A 243 -8.58 13.97 20.98
C GLY A 243 -8.77 15.01 19.88
#